data_AF-A0A327WF17-F1
#
_entry.id   AF-A0A327WF17-F1
#
_cell.length_a   1.000
_cell.length_b   1.000
_cell.length_c   1.000
_cell.angle_alpha   90.00
_cell.angle_beta   90.00
_cell.angle_gamma   90.00
#
_symmetry.space_group_name_H-M   'P 1'
#
loop_
_entity.id
_entity.type
_entity.pdbx_description
1 polymer ?
#
loop_
_entity_poly.entity_id
_entity_poly.type
_entity_poly.pdbx_seq_one_letter_code
_entity_poly.pdbx_strand_id
1 'polypeptide(L)'
;MTALGVYAQQPDPEELERQAVSVGGEHVLAAVLANALYGASIGTGMVTEGNMLEAGAGSEEMALAREQVFKASGADWTGVIGLLHWQTGHVWNALKTMSEEDHEPLGTVGAHASNALLNLLSCMSVTGADDPRAADVPADLERVRADLVAAVEALDALPVSGTEVSSDGTPGV
;
A
#
# COMPACT_ATOMS: atom_id res chain seq x y z
N MET A 1 -7.73 9.50 20.77
CA MET A 1 -6.87 10.70 20.84
C MET A 1 -5.85 10.70 21.99
N THR A 2 -5.94 9.82 22.98
CA THR A 2 -5.16 9.93 24.23
C THR A 2 -3.71 9.42 24.16
N ALA A 3 -3.34 8.57 23.20
CA ALA A 3 -1.98 8.00 23.15
C ALA A 3 -0.92 8.93 22.52
N LEU A 4 -1.32 9.87 21.65
CA LEU A 4 -0.42 10.87 21.04
C LEU A 4 -0.32 12.18 21.84
N GLY A 5 -1.29 12.44 22.73
CA GLY A 5 -1.39 13.70 23.47
C GLY A 5 -0.37 13.88 24.60
N VAL A 6 0.38 12.84 24.98
CA VAL A 6 1.35 12.90 26.09
C VAL A 6 2.74 13.36 25.63
N TYR A 7 3.04 13.29 24.32
CA TYR A 7 4.33 13.73 23.74
C TYR A 7 4.23 14.98 22.86
N ALA A 8 3.03 15.49 22.60
CA ALA A 8 2.85 16.73 21.87
C ALA A 8 3.00 17.91 22.84
N GLN A 9 4.13 18.62 22.81
CA GLN A 9 4.14 20.00 23.30
C GLN A 9 3.02 20.75 22.56
N GLN A 10 2.29 21.64 23.27
CA GLN A 10 1.31 22.48 22.60
C GLN A 10 2.05 23.26 21.50
N PRO A 11 1.66 23.10 20.23
CA PRO A 11 2.36 23.76 19.14
C PRO A 11 2.16 25.27 19.28
N ASP A 12 3.25 26.02 19.13
CA ASP A 12 3.24 27.48 19.10
C ASP A 12 2.36 27.96 17.93
N PRO A 13 1.30 28.75 18.18
CA PRO A 13 0.42 29.26 17.13
C PRO A 13 1.17 30.04 16.04
N GLU A 14 2.21 30.79 16.39
CA GLU A 14 3.00 31.55 15.41
C GLU A 14 3.81 30.61 14.49
N GLU A 15 4.29 29.49 15.04
CA GLU A 15 4.98 28.48 14.27
C GLU A 15 4.04 27.72 13.33
N LEU A 16 2.82 27.39 13.78
CA LEU A 16 1.80 26.78 12.92
C LEU A 16 1.41 27.68 11.76
N GLU A 17 1.29 28.99 12.00
CA GLU A 17 0.97 29.94 10.93
C GLU A 17 2.12 30.06 9.92
N ARG A 18 3.38 30.11 10.38
CA ARG A 18 4.55 30.08 9.49
C ARG A 18 4.61 28.80 8.66
N GLN A 19 4.34 27.65 9.27
CA GLN A 19 4.31 26.37 8.58
C GLN A 19 3.15 26.29 7.59
N ALA A 20 1.98 26.80 7.93
CA ALA A 20 0.83 26.83 7.03
C ALA A 20 1.15 27.66 5.79
N VAL A 21 1.77 28.83 5.93
CA VAL A 21 2.21 29.65 4.79
C VAL A 21 3.24 28.91 3.94
N SER A 22 4.21 28.22 4.54
CA SER A 22 5.30 27.57 3.80
C SER A 22 4.84 26.37 2.96
N VAL A 23 3.80 25.65 3.41
CA VAL A 23 3.26 24.46 2.70
C VAL A 23 2.06 24.78 1.80
N GLY A 24 1.65 26.04 1.69
CA GLY A 24 0.57 26.45 0.76
C GLY A 24 -0.82 26.57 1.40
N GLY A 25 -0.91 26.56 2.73
CA GLY A 25 -2.11 26.88 3.49
C GLY A 25 -2.37 25.90 4.64
N GLU A 26 -3.28 26.28 5.54
CA GLU A 26 -3.65 25.50 6.73
C GLU A 26 -4.21 24.11 6.38
N HIS A 27 -5.02 24.02 5.32
CA HIS A 27 -5.57 22.75 4.84
C HIS A 27 -4.48 21.78 4.35
N VAL A 28 -3.42 22.29 3.71
CA VAL A 28 -2.26 21.48 3.30
C VAL A 28 -1.45 21.06 4.52
N LEU A 29 -1.21 21.97 5.47
CA LEU A 29 -0.54 21.65 6.72
C LEU A 29 -1.28 20.56 7.50
N ALA A 30 -2.61 20.66 7.61
CA ALA A 30 -3.44 19.65 8.26
C ALA A 30 -3.29 18.27 7.57
N ALA A 31 -3.30 18.23 6.23
CA ALA A 31 -3.09 17.00 5.46
C ALA A 31 -1.68 16.43 5.66
N VAL A 32 -0.64 17.28 5.66
CA VAL A 32 0.75 16.88 5.91
C VAL A 32 0.90 16.25 7.30
N LEU A 33 0.37 16.90 8.34
CA LEU A 33 0.42 16.40 9.71
C LEU A 33 -0.36 15.09 9.87
N ALA A 34 -1.55 15.00 9.27
CA ALA A 34 -2.33 13.77 9.25
C ALA A 34 -1.56 12.62 8.57
N ASN A 35 -0.93 12.87 7.43
CA ASN A 35 -0.13 11.88 6.72
C ASN A 35 1.14 11.48 7.49
N ALA A 36 1.78 12.41 8.19
CA ALA A 36 2.93 12.11 9.06
C ALA A 36 2.54 11.20 10.22
N LEU A 37 1.42 11.48 10.90
CA LEU A 37 0.86 10.63 11.95
C LEU A 37 0.47 9.25 11.41
N TYR A 38 -0.15 9.22 10.23
CA TYR A 38 -0.50 7.98 9.56
C TYR A 38 0.75 7.14 9.24
N GLY A 39 1.78 7.72 8.63
CA GLY A 39 3.04 7.04 8.34
C GLY A 39 3.73 6.48 9.60
N ALA A 40 3.75 7.26 10.69
CA ALA A 40 4.29 6.79 11.99
C ALA A 40 3.50 5.59 12.54
N SER A 41 2.18 5.60 12.39
CA SER A 41 1.32 4.49 12.80
C SER A 41 1.57 3.22 11.98
N ILE A 42 1.72 3.35 10.65
CA ILE A 42 2.07 2.22 9.77
C ILE A 42 3.42 1.63 10.16
N GLY A 43 4.45 2.47 10.30
CA GLY A 43 5.80 1.99 10.65
C GLY A 43 5.82 1.22 11.97
N THR A 44 5.08 1.70 12.98
CA THR A 44 4.92 0.99 14.25
C THR A 44 4.18 -0.35 14.06
N GLY A 45 3.13 -0.36 13.23
CA GLY A 45 2.40 -1.58 12.87
C GLY A 45 3.29 -2.62 12.20
N MET A 46 4.11 -2.21 11.22
CA MET A 46 5.04 -3.10 10.50
C MET A 46 6.06 -3.74 11.46
N VAL A 47 6.65 -2.96 12.37
CA VAL A 47 7.58 -3.48 13.38
C VAL A 47 6.88 -4.47 14.31
N THR A 48 5.66 -4.15 14.74
CA THR A 48 4.88 -5.02 15.63
C THR A 48 4.50 -6.33 14.96
N GLU A 49 4.05 -6.27 13.70
CA GLU A 49 3.77 -7.46 12.88
C GLU A 49 5.02 -8.31 12.65
N GLY A 50 6.19 -7.69 12.40
CA GLY A 50 7.47 -8.39 12.30
C GLY A 50 7.79 -9.16 13.59
N ASN A 51 7.68 -8.50 14.75
CA ASN A 51 7.89 -9.14 16.05
C ASN A 51 6.90 -10.28 16.32
N MET A 52 5.63 -10.15 15.88
CA MET A 52 4.64 -11.22 15.99
C MET A 52 5.03 -12.44 15.16
N LEU A 53 5.49 -12.25 13.92
CA LEU A 53 5.96 -13.32 13.05
C LEU A 53 7.20 -14.01 13.64
N GLU A 54 8.16 -13.25 14.16
CA GLU A 54 9.34 -13.79 14.84
C GLU A 54 8.97 -14.60 16.08
N ALA A 55 7.91 -14.22 16.79
CA ALA A 55 7.35 -14.97 17.92
C ALA A 55 6.52 -16.20 17.50
N GLY A 56 6.37 -16.45 16.20
CA GLY A 56 5.64 -17.60 15.66
C GLY A 56 4.14 -17.40 15.51
N ALA A 57 3.65 -16.16 15.42
CA ALA A 57 2.24 -15.88 15.16
C ALA A 57 1.77 -16.48 13.83
N GLY A 58 0.60 -17.14 13.87
CA GLY A 58 -0.04 -17.72 12.71
C GLY A 58 -0.88 -16.71 11.92
N SER A 59 -1.50 -17.19 10.84
CA SER A 59 -2.34 -16.38 9.96
C SER A 59 -3.57 -15.79 10.68
N GLU A 60 -4.11 -16.49 11.67
CA GLU A 60 -5.28 -16.05 12.43
C GLU A 60 -4.95 -14.89 13.37
N GLU A 61 -3.84 -14.98 14.12
CA GLU A 61 -3.39 -13.89 14.99
C GLU A 61 -3.03 -12.63 14.19
N MET A 62 -2.40 -12.81 13.03
CA MET A 62 -2.10 -11.72 12.12
C MET A 62 -3.37 -11.06 11.56
N ALA A 63 -4.39 -11.84 11.22
CA ALA A 63 -5.67 -11.31 10.76
C ALA A 63 -6.37 -10.48 11.85
N LEU A 64 -6.36 -10.96 13.10
CA LEU A 64 -6.93 -10.24 14.23
C LEU A 64 -6.22 -8.91 14.50
N ALA A 65 -4.88 -8.88 14.44
CA ALA A 65 -4.12 -7.66 14.60
C ALA A 65 -4.44 -6.63 13.50
N ARG A 66 -4.52 -7.08 12.24
CA ARG A 66 -4.84 -6.22 11.09
C ARG A 66 -6.27 -5.70 11.10
N GLU A 67 -7.23 -6.45 11.62
CA GLU A 67 -8.62 -5.99 11.77
C GLU A 67 -8.73 -4.76 12.68
N GLN A 68 -7.85 -4.65 13.70
CA GLN A 68 -7.84 -3.50 14.60
C GLN A 68 -7.43 -2.20 13.91
N VAL A 69 -6.65 -2.27 12.83
CA VAL A 69 -6.25 -1.08 12.05
C VAL A 69 -7.47 -0.39 11.45
N PHE A 70 -8.41 -1.17 10.90
CA PHE A 70 -9.65 -0.63 10.34
C PHE A 70 -10.59 -0.08 11.42
N LYS A 71 -10.67 -0.74 12.58
CA LYS A 71 -11.47 -0.25 13.72
C LYS A 71 -10.90 1.04 14.29
N ALA A 72 -9.57 1.14 14.38
CA ALA A 72 -8.87 2.28 14.96
C ALA A 72 -8.81 3.51 14.02
N SER A 73 -8.82 3.31 12.70
CA SER A 73 -8.77 4.40 11.74
C SER A 73 -10.03 5.26 11.76
N GLY A 74 -11.18 4.69 12.16
CA GLY A 74 -12.47 5.38 12.14
C GLY A 74 -12.90 5.85 10.76
N ALA A 75 -12.21 5.39 9.70
CA ALA A 75 -12.48 5.75 8.34
C ALA A 75 -13.80 5.10 7.89
N ASP A 76 -14.64 5.88 7.19
CA ASP A 76 -15.74 5.30 6.44
C ASP A 76 -15.20 4.52 5.22
N TRP A 77 -16.09 3.81 4.53
CA TRP A 77 -15.71 2.98 3.39
C TRP A 77 -15.00 3.77 2.28
N THR A 78 -15.43 5.01 2.04
CA THR A 78 -14.81 5.90 1.04
C THR A 78 -13.40 6.30 1.46
N GLY A 79 -13.19 6.62 2.74
CA GLY A 79 -11.87 6.87 3.31
C GLY A 79 -10.95 5.65 3.23
N VAL A 80 -11.47 4.45 3.45
CA VAL A 80 -10.72 3.19 3.28
C VAL A 80 -10.32 2.97 1.83
N ILE A 81 -11.22 3.15 0.87
CA ILE A 81 -10.91 3.02 -0.56
C ILE A 81 -9.84 4.04 -0.98
N GLY A 82 -9.99 5.31 -0.58
CA GLY A 82 -9.02 6.36 -0.89
C GLY A 82 -7.64 6.05 -0.32
N LEU A 83 -7.59 5.51 0.90
CA LEU A 83 -6.36 5.09 1.55
C LEU A 83 -5.70 3.93 0.82
N LEU A 84 -6.44 2.86 0.53
CA LEU A 84 -5.95 1.71 -0.21
C LEU A 84 -5.44 2.14 -1.59
N HIS A 85 -6.18 3.00 -2.30
CA HIS A 85 -5.78 3.50 -3.60
C HIS A 85 -4.45 4.25 -3.53
N TRP A 86 -4.28 5.12 -2.53
CA TRP A 86 -3.03 5.83 -2.29
C TRP A 86 -1.87 4.88 -1.97
N GLN A 87 -2.07 3.90 -1.08
CA GLN A 87 -1.03 2.93 -0.73
C GLN A 87 -0.63 2.05 -1.92
N THR A 88 -1.59 1.54 -2.68
CA THR A 88 -1.33 0.77 -3.89
C THR A 88 -0.58 1.60 -4.93
N GLY A 89 -0.84 2.92 -5.02
CA GLY A 89 -0.11 3.84 -5.89
C GLY A 89 1.39 3.89 -5.62
N HIS A 90 1.77 3.98 -4.34
CA HIS A 90 3.18 3.99 -3.93
C HIS A 90 3.87 2.66 -4.23
N VAL A 91 3.22 1.54 -3.91
CA VAL A 91 3.76 0.20 -4.17
C VAL A 91 3.88 -0.06 -5.67
N TRP A 92 2.86 0.28 -6.44
CA TRP A 92 2.86 0.16 -7.89
C TRP A 92 4.01 0.93 -8.54
N ASN A 93 4.23 2.19 -8.14
CA ASN A 93 5.29 2.99 -8.73
C ASN A 93 6.67 2.36 -8.48
N ALA A 94 6.92 1.85 -7.28
CA ALA A 94 8.16 1.13 -6.97
C ALA A 94 8.30 -0.16 -7.79
N LEU A 95 7.25 -0.99 -7.86
CA LEU A 95 7.25 -2.25 -8.61
C LEU A 95 7.38 -2.04 -10.12
N LYS A 96 6.77 -0.97 -10.64
CA LYS A 96 6.92 -0.56 -12.02
C LYS A 96 8.37 -0.21 -12.33
N THR A 97 9.02 0.62 -11.51
CA THR A 97 10.44 0.94 -11.67
C THR A 97 11.31 -0.32 -11.65
N MET A 98 11.08 -1.24 -10.71
CA MET A 98 11.80 -2.52 -10.67
C MET A 98 11.56 -3.37 -11.93
N SER A 99 10.33 -3.42 -12.44
CA SER A 99 10.00 -4.12 -13.69
C SER A 99 10.70 -3.52 -14.90
N GLU A 100 10.76 -2.19 -14.99
CA GLU A 100 11.38 -1.47 -16.12
C GLU A 100 12.92 -1.52 -16.08
N GLU A 101 13.52 -1.46 -14.89
CA GLU A 101 14.98 -1.39 -14.72
C GLU A 101 15.64 -2.77 -14.66
N ASP A 102 15.12 -3.67 -13.82
CA ASP A 102 15.78 -4.95 -13.51
C ASP A 102 15.21 -6.15 -14.29
N HIS A 103 14.10 -5.95 -15.02
CA HIS A 103 13.36 -7.01 -15.74
C HIS A 103 13.04 -8.23 -14.85
N GLU A 104 12.97 -8.03 -13.53
CA GLU A 104 12.70 -9.11 -12.61
C GLU A 104 11.28 -9.62 -12.83
N PRO A 105 11.09 -10.93 -13.11
CA PRO A 105 9.78 -11.48 -13.40
C PRO A 105 8.75 -11.23 -12.28
N LEU A 106 9.19 -11.25 -11.02
CA LEU A 106 8.35 -10.91 -9.87
C LEU A 106 7.98 -9.42 -9.82
N GLY A 107 8.89 -8.53 -10.25
CA GLY A 107 8.63 -7.10 -10.40
C GLY A 107 7.53 -6.85 -11.44
N THR A 108 7.58 -7.53 -12.58
CA THR A 108 6.56 -7.46 -13.64
C THR A 108 5.19 -7.97 -13.19
N VAL A 109 5.13 -9.14 -12.52
CA VAL A 109 3.89 -9.65 -11.91
C VAL A 109 3.33 -8.63 -10.92
N GLY A 110 4.18 -8.12 -10.03
CA GLY A 110 3.80 -7.15 -9.02
C GLY A 110 3.30 -5.83 -9.61
N ALA A 111 3.95 -5.34 -10.67
CA ALA A 111 3.57 -4.10 -11.34
C ALA A 111 2.18 -4.21 -11.98
N HIS A 112 1.91 -5.29 -12.74
CA HIS A 112 0.60 -5.51 -13.35
C HIS A 112 -0.50 -5.74 -12.30
N ALA A 113 -0.24 -6.58 -11.29
CA ALA A 113 -1.20 -6.82 -10.21
C ALA A 113 -1.54 -5.55 -9.43
N SER A 114 -0.55 -4.70 -9.16
CA SER A 114 -0.75 -3.44 -8.45
C SER A 114 -1.47 -2.40 -9.30
N ASN A 115 -1.20 -2.35 -10.62
CA ASN A 115 -1.94 -1.48 -11.55
C ASN A 115 -3.42 -1.89 -11.67
N ALA A 116 -3.68 -3.21 -11.74
CA ALA A 116 -5.05 -3.73 -11.71
C ALA A 116 -5.78 -3.34 -10.42
N LEU A 117 -5.12 -3.48 -9.26
CA LEU A 117 -5.69 -3.11 -7.97
C LEU A 117 -5.97 -1.60 -7.87
N LEU A 118 -5.06 -0.75 -8.38
CA LEU A 118 -5.27 0.70 -8.48
C LEU A 118 -6.54 1.04 -9.25
N ASN A 119 -6.68 0.48 -10.46
CA ASN A 119 -7.83 0.75 -11.32
C ASN A 119 -9.13 0.22 -10.69
N LEU A 120 -9.10 -0.94 -10.02
CA LEU A 120 -10.25 -1.46 -9.27
C LEU A 120 -10.66 -0.53 -8.13
N LEU A 121 -9.72 -0.05 -7.32
CA LEU A 121 -9.99 0.86 -6.21
C LEU A 121 -10.52 2.21 -6.73
N SER A 122 -10.01 2.70 -7.86
CA SER A 122 -10.57 3.87 -8.56
C SER A 122 -12.03 3.66 -8.95
N CYS A 123 -12.37 2.53 -9.57
CA CYS A 123 -13.76 2.18 -9.90
C CYS A 123 -14.65 2.09 -8.64
N MET A 124 -14.15 1.51 -7.55
CA MET A 124 -14.90 1.38 -6.29
C MET A 124 -15.19 2.74 -5.63
N SER A 125 -14.44 3.80 -5.98
CA SER A 125 -14.68 5.16 -5.52
C SER A 125 -15.83 5.88 -6.25
N VAL A 126 -16.40 5.27 -7.29
CA VAL A 126 -17.54 5.81 -8.05
C VAL A 126 -18.84 5.33 -7.40
N THR A 127 -19.54 6.25 -6.73
CA THR A 127 -20.67 5.88 -5.84
C THR A 127 -22.04 5.95 -6.51
N GLY A 128 -22.15 6.37 -7.76
CA GLY A 128 -23.43 6.48 -8.47
C GLY A 128 -23.31 6.84 -9.95
N ALA A 129 -24.40 6.66 -10.69
CA ALA A 129 -24.47 6.91 -12.13
C ALA A 129 -24.36 8.39 -12.51
N ASP A 130 -24.63 9.29 -11.56
CA ASP A 130 -24.50 10.74 -11.75
C ASP A 130 -23.04 11.24 -11.57
N ASP A 131 -22.12 10.37 -11.16
CA ASP A 131 -20.70 10.70 -11.08
C ASP A 131 -20.14 10.84 -12.50
N PRO A 132 -19.47 11.95 -12.86
CA PRO A 132 -18.92 12.15 -14.20
C PRO A 132 -17.92 11.05 -14.61
N ARG A 133 -17.30 10.37 -13.64
CA ARG A 133 -16.36 9.26 -13.88
C ARG A 133 -17.07 7.93 -14.18
N ALA A 134 -18.39 7.82 -13.95
CA ALA A 134 -19.13 6.58 -14.16
C ALA A 134 -19.10 6.10 -15.62
N ALA A 135 -18.95 7.03 -16.57
CA ALA A 135 -18.81 6.71 -17.99
C ALA A 135 -17.50 5.96 -18.31
N ASP A 136 -16.45 6.17 -17.51
CA ASP A 136 -15.12 5.58 -17.72
C ASP A 136 -14.97 4.19 -17.09
N VAL A 137 -15.83 3.85 -16.11
CA VAL A 137 -15.78 2.59 -15.35
C VAL A 137 -15.71 1.34 -16.23
N PRO A 138 -16.50 1.17 -17.30
CA PRO A 138 -16.37 0.00 -18.17
C PRO A 138 -14.98 -0.14 -18.80
N ALA A 139 -14.40 0.97 -19.28
CA ALA A 139 -13.06 0.97 -19.88
C ALA A 139 -11.98 0.72 -18.82
N ASP A 140 -12.14 1.24 -17.60
CA ASP A 140 -11.26 0.93 -16.47
C ASP A 140 -11.30 -0.55 -16.10
N LEU A 141 -12.49 -1.17 -16.07
CA LEU A 141 -12.62 -2.61 -15.80
C LEU A 141 -12.00 -3.48 -16.91
N GLU A 142 -12.05 -3.03 -18.16
CA GLU A 142 -11.33 -3.69 -19.25
C GLU A 142 -9.81 -3.59 -19.07
N ARG A 143 -9.29 -2.42 -18.66
CA ARG A 143 -7.88 -2.25 -18.29
C ARG A 143 -7.46 -3.16 -17.15
N VAL A 144 -8.25 -3.19 -16.07
CA VAL A 144 -8.04 -4.12 -14.93
C VAL A 144 -7.91 -5.56 -15.43
N ARG A 145 -8.84 -6.00 -16.29
CA ARG A 145 -8.83 -7.36 -16.82
C ARG A 145 -7.56 -7.63 -17.62
N ALA A 146 -7.13 -6.69 -18.47
CA ALA A 146 -5.91 -6.84 -19.25
C ALA A 146 -4.67 -6.94 -18.35
N ASP A 147 -4.56 -6.10 -17.32
CA ASP A 147 -3.46 -6.15 -16.35
C ASP A 147 -3.44 -7.46 -15.56
N LEU A 148 -4.60 -7.96 -15.12
CA LEU A 148 -4.68 -9.25 -14.42
C LEU A 148 -4.26 -10.42 -15.32
N VAL A 149 -4.66 -10.40 -16.59
CA VAL A 149 -4.22 -11.40 -17.58
C VAL A 149 -2.70 -11.34 -17.74
N ALA A 150 -2.13 -10.15 -17.93
CA ALA A 150 -0.68 -9.99 -18.05
C ALA A 150 0.07 -10.44 -16.79
N ALA A 151 -0.46 -10.16 -15.60
CA ALA A 151 0.11 -10.63 -14.34
C ALA A 151 0.10 -12.17 -14.23
N VAL A 152 -0.98 -12.83 -14.65
CA VAL A 152 -1.08 -14.30 -14.68
C VAL A 152 -0.12 -14.89 -15.70
N GLU A 153 -0.06 -14.33 -16.91
CA GLU A 153 0.89 -14.79 -17.95
C GLU A 153 2.35 -14.65 -17.48
N ALA A 154 2.69 -13.55 -16.81
CA ALA A 154 4.01 -13.36 -16.23
C ALA A 154 4.29 -14.33 -15.06
N LEU A 155 3.27 -14.68 -14.27
CA LEU A 155 3.37 -15.67 -13.19
C LEU A 155 3.60 -17.07 -13.74
N ASP A 156 2.87 -17.45 -14.78
CA ASP A 156 2.99 -18.75 -15.46
C ASP A 156 4.34 -18.90 -16.19
N ALA A 157 4.94 -17.78 -16.60
CA ALA A 157 6.27 -17.73 -17.18
C ALA A 157 7.40 -17.80 -16.15
N LEU A 158 7.11 -17.75 -14.84
CA LEU A 158 8.13 -17.91 -13.82
C LEU A 158 8.72 -19.32 -13.90
N PRO A 159 10.06 -19.47 -13.83
CA PRO A 159 10.66 -20.78 -13.74
C PRO A 159 10.15 -21.47 -12.47
N VAL A 160 9.53 -22.63 -12.63
CA VAL A 160 9.12 -23.49 -11.51
C VAL A 160 10.39 -23.84 -10.74
N SER A 161 10.61 -23.17 -9.62
CA SER A 161 11.77 -23.46 -8.78
C SER A 161 11.53 -24.78 -8.06
N GLY A 162 12.07 -25.86 -8.63
CA GLY A 162 12.18 -27.16 -8.00
C GLY A 162 13.30 -27.97 -8.65
N THR A 163 14.38 -28.22 -7.88
CA THR A 163 15.59 -29.03 -8.18
C THR A 163 16.48 -28.48 -9.32
N GLU A 164 17.73 -28.05 -9.12
CA GLU A 164 18.83 -28.63 -8.33
C GLU A 164 19.71 -27.54 -7.68
N VAL A 165 19.87 -27.57 -6.36
CA VAL A 165 21.13 -27.11 -5.75
C VAL A 165 22.11 -28.25 -6.04
N SER A 166 22.90 -28.12 -7.11
CA SER A 166 23.93 -29.07 -7.46
C SER A 166 24.89 -29.23 -6.28
N SER A 167 24.81 -30.39 -5.62
CA SER A 167 25.71 -30.83 -4.58
C SER A 167 27.02 -31.28 -5.22
N ASP A 168 27.81 -30.34 -5.74
CA ASP A 168 29.17 -30.65 -6.19
C ASP A 168 30.18 -29.88 -5.33
N GLY A 169 30.25 -30.31 -4.07
CA GLY A 169 31.30 -29.96 -3.12
C GLY A 169 31.95 -31.24 -2.62
N THR A 170 32.99 -31.66 -3.33
CA THR A 170 33.79 -32.87 -3.12
C THR A 170 34.30 -33.00 -1.66
N PRO A 171 34.33 -34.19 -1.05
CA PRO A 171 34.97 -34.38 0.26
C PRO A 171 36.49 -34.19 0.12
N GLY A 172 37.07 -33.44 1.06
CA GLY A 172 38.49 -33.09 1.07
C GLY A 172 39.42 -34.30 1.11
N VAL A 173 40.60 -34.10 0.50
CA VAL A 173 41.83 -34.87 0.73
C VAL A 173 42.48 -34.37 2.01
#